data_AF-A0A0B7AJY1-F1
#
_entry.id   AF-A0A0B7AJY1-F1
#
_cell.length_a   1.000
_cell.length_b   1.000
_cell.length_c   1.000
_cell.angle_alpha   90.00
_cell.angle_beta   90.00
_cell.angle_gamma   90.00
#
_symmetry.space_group_name_H-M   'P 1'
#
loop_
_entity.id
_entity.type
_entity.pdbx_description
1 polymer ?
#
loop_
_entity_poly.entity_id
_entity_poly.type
_entity_poly.pdbx_seq_one_letter_code
_entity_poly.pdbx_strand_id
1 'polypeptide(L)'
;KMAATTHEEIEETVRNLQAKKQKLLNKDSEEDRVGLGAEGHFDRDIYGSGSNRYDGGYVTSIAANDEPDDDDDVTQVYQKKSSYTAPLNLLHETHDQDYDPMAEHRIPKIADREDEYRAIRRQMIISPERYDPFALGNAIFLIVNLVLMLLK
;
A
#
# COMPACT_ATOMS: atom_id res chain seq x y z
N LYS A 1 -12.80 -22.51 -29.85
CA LYS A 1 -13.84 -22.18 -30.87
C LYS A 1 -15.17 -22.14 -30.14
N MET A 2 -15.65 -20.97 -29.73
CA MET A 2 -17.02 -20.85 -29.19
C MET A 2 -17.97 -20.86 -30.37
N ALA A 3 -18.98 -21.73 -30.34
CA ALA A 3 -20.00 -21.79 -31.36
C ALA A 3 -20.75 -20.45 -31.44
N ALA A 4 -21.19 -20.06 -32.63
CA ALA A 4 -22.08 -18.92 -32.78
C ALA A 4 -23.41 -19.26 -32.09
N THR A 5 -23.55 -18.81 -30.84
CA THR A 5 -24.78 -18.83 -30.06
C THR A 5 -25.89 -18.22 -30.92
N THR A 6 -26.96 -18.96 -31.15
CA THR A 6 -28.07 -18.48 -31.99
C THR A 6 -28.70 -17.25 -31.32
N HIS A 7 -29.32 -16.36 -32.11
CA HIS A 7 -29.95 -15.16 -31.58
C HIS A 7 -30.97 -15.48 -30.46
N GLU A 8 -31.70 -16.57 -30.63
CA GLU A 8 -32.67 -17.10 -29.66
C GLU A 8 -32.03 -17.49 -28.32
N GLU A 9 -30.89 -18.19 -28.35
CA GLU A 9 -30.16 -18.59 -27.13
C GLU A 9 -29.62 -17.35 -26.38
N ILE A 10 -29.25 -16.29 -27.11
CA ILE A 10 -28.86 -15.01 -26.50
C ILE A 10 -30.06 -14.34 -25.81
N GLU A 11 -31.25 -14.38 -26.40
CA GLU A 11 -32.45 -13.79 -25.80
C GLU A 11 -32.88 -14.54 -24.52
N GLU A 12 -32.84 -15.87 -24.55
CA GLU A 12 -33.16 -16.69 -23.37
C GLU A 12 -32.17 -16.46 -22.23
N THR A 13 -30.86 -16.39 -22.54
CA THR A 13 -29.83 -16.12 -21.52
C THR A 13 -30.01 -14.73 -20.89
N VAL A 14 -30.31 -13.71 -21.69
CA VAL A 14 -30.60 -12.36 -21.18
C VAL A 14 -31.84 -12.36 -20.30
N ARG A 15 -32.91 -13.05 -20.69
CA ARG A 15 -34.14 -13.15 -19.89
C ARG A 15 -33.89 -13.83 -18.55
N ASN A 16 -33.13 -14.92 -18.55
CA ASN A 16 -32.75 -15.65 -17.35
C ASN A 16 -31.87 -14.80 -16.41
N LEU A 17 -30.91 -14.05 -16.97
CA LEU A 17 -30.07 -13.11 -16.21
C LEU A 17 -30.89 -11.98 -15.58
N GLN A 18 -31.83 -11.40 -16.31
CA GLN A 18 -32.72 -10.36 -15.79
C GLN A 18 -33.61 -10.90 -14.66
N ALA A 19 -34.21 -12.08 -14.84
CA ALA A 19 -35.03 -12.71 -13.80
C ALA A 19 -34.22 -13.04 -12.53
N LYS A 20 -32.98 -13.53 -12.69
CA LYS A 20 -32.07 -13.80 -11.57
C LYS A 20 -31.68 -12.51 -10.84
N LYS A 21 -31.39 -11.43 -11.59
CA LYS A 21 -31.06 -10.12 -11.01
C LYS A 21 -32.20 -9.56 -10.17
N GLN A 22 -33.44 -9.64 -10.64
CA GLN A 22 -34.61 -9.18 -9.88
C GLN A 22 -34.81 -9.99 -8.59
N LYS A 23 -34.60 -11.31 -8.63
CA LYS A 23 -34.68 -12.15 -7.42
C LYS A 23 -33.63 -11.81 -6.38
N LEU A 24 -32.42 -11.42 -6.80
CA LEU A 24 -31.35 -11.00 -5.89
C LEU A 24 -31.65 -9.63 -5.28
N LEU A 25 -32.10 -8.67 -6.08
CA LEU A 25 -32.49 -7.33 -5.59
C LEU A 25 -33.61 -7.39 -4.54
N ASN A 26 -34.51 -8.37 -4.65
CA ASN A 26 -35.61 -8.57 -3.69
C ASN A 26 -35.23 -9.46 -2.49
N LYS A 27 -34.05 -10.08 -2.50
CA LYS A 27 -33.58 -10.97 -1.43
C LYS A 27 -32.78 -10.24 -0.37
N ASP A 28 -32.14 -9.13 -0.73
CA ASP A 28 -31.43 -8.28 0.21
C ASP A 28 -32.44 -7.41 0.97
N SER A 29 -33.10 -8.01 1.98
CA SER A 29 -33.90 -7.26 2.95
C SER A 29 -33.02 -6.18 3.61
N GLU A 30 -33.58 -5.00 3.88
CA GLU A 30 -32.87 -3.90 4.54
C GLU A 30 -32.27 -4.30 5.91
N GLU A 31 -32.71 -5.41 6.49
CA GLU A 31 -32.19 -6.01 7.73
C GLU A 31 -30.79 -6.61 7.58
N ASP A 32 -30.36 -7.01 6.38
CA ASP A 32 -29.01 -7.56 6.14
C ASP A 32 -27.97 -6.46 5.83
N ARG A 33 -28.42 -5.20 5.70
CA ARG A 33 -27.55 -4.06 5.40
C ARG A 33 -27.04 -3.44 6.69
N VAL A 34 -25.72 -3.40 6.84
CA VAL A 34 -25.06 -2.75 7.99
C VAL A 34 -24.82 -1.27 7.68
N GLY A 35 -25.35 -0.39 8.52
CA GLY A 35 -25.14 1.06 8.41
C GLY A 35 -23.75 1.49 8.92
N LEU A 36 -23.25 2.61 8.42
CA LEU A 36 -21.99 3.19 8.92
C LEU A 36 -22.17 3.61 10.39
N GLY A 37 -21.48 2.91 11.30
CA GLY A 37 -21.58 3.11 12.75
C GLY A 37 -22.49 2.11 13.47
N ALA A 38 -23.17 1.21 12.75
CA ALA A 38 -23.91 0.10 13.34
C ALA A 38 -22.98 -1.11 13.53
N GLU A 39 -23.08 -1.76 14.69
CA GLU A 39 -22.44 -3.06 14.90
C GLU A 39 -23.11 -4.08 13.98
N GLY A 40 -22.32 -4.62 13.04
CA GLY A 40 -22.82 -5.55 12.04
C GLY A 40 -23.33 -6.87 12.66
N HIS A 41 -23.82 -7.77 11.81
CA HIS A 41 -24.36 -9.05 12.25
C HIS A 41 -23.30 -10.14 12.48
N PHE A 42 -22.02 -9.80 12.30
CA PHE A 42 -20.91 -10.75 12.35
C PHE A 42 -20.33 -10.81 13.76
N ASP A 43 -19.99 -12.03 14.20
CA ASP A 43 -19.23 -12.33 15.42
C ASP A 43 -19.77 -11.62 16.69
N ARG A 44 -21.10 -11.47 16.79
CA ARG A 44 -21.77 -10.84 17.96
C ARG A 44 -21.57 -11.62 19.25
N ASP A 45 -21.32 -12.91 19.15
CA ASP A 45 -20.95 -13.79 20.26
C ASP A 45 -19.54 -13.49 20.82
N ILE A 46 -18.63 -12.99 19.98
CA ILE A 46 -17.25 -12.63 20.35
C ILE A 46 -17.12 -11.14 20.69
N TYR A 47 -17.80 -10.27 19.94
CA TYR A 47 -17.64 -8.82 20.02
C TYR A 47 -18.87 -8.07 20.56
N GLY A 48 -20.09 -8.64 20.48
CA GLY A 48 -21.34 -7.99 20.90
C GLY A 48 -21.67 -8.08 22.39
N SER A 49 -20.85 -8.79 23.17
CA SER A 49 -20.92 -8.79 24.62
C SER A 49 -19.89 -7.82 25.19
N GLY A 50 -20.23 -6.53 25.28
CA GLY A 50 -19.42 -5.62 26.09
C GLY A 50 -19.47 -4.15 25.69
N SER A 51 -20.55 -3.47 26.09
CA SER A 51 -20.58 -2.00 26.25
C SER A 51 -19.55 -1.46 27.26
N ASN A 52 -18.76 -2.34 27.89
CA ASN A 52 -17.85 -2.00 28.99
C ASN A 52 -16.35 -2.10 28.65
N ARG A 53 -15.95 -2.34 27.39
CA ARG A 53 -14.51 -2.42 27.04
C ARG A 53 -13.76 -1.10 27.26
N TYR A 54 -14.47 0.02 27.25
CA TYR A 54 -13.90 1.37 27.38
C TYR A 54 -14.18 2.03 28.74
N ASP A 55 -15.01 1.41 29.59
CA ASP A 55 -15.47 1.98 30.87
C ASP A 55 -14.47 1.78 32.03
N GLY A 56 -13.43 0.97 31.82
CA GLY A 56 -12.68 0.39 32.94
C GLY A 56 -11.15 0.56 32.99
N GLY A 57 -10.46 1.32 32.12
CA GLY A 57 -9.00 1.24 32.25
C GLY A 57 -8.05 2.06 31.39
N TYR A 58 -8.50 3.04 30.60
CA TYR A 58 -7.52 3.97 30.03
C TYR A 58 -7.10 4.99 31.08
N VAL A 59 -5.87 4.83 31.57
CA VAL A 59 -5.24 5.83 32.43
C VAL A 59 -4.92 7.04 31.56
N THR A 60 -5.53 8.19 31.85
CA THR A 60 -5.41 9.43 31.06
C THR A 60 -4.19 10.28 31.43
N SER A 61 -3.36 9.80 32.37
CA SER A 61 -2.16 10.50 32.81
C SER A 61 -1.04 9.53 33.19
N ILE A 62 0.17 9.82 32.70
CA ILE A 62 1.41 9.15 33.10
C ILE A 62 2.03 10.01 34.22
N ALA A 63 2.54 9.39 35.29
CA ALA A 63 3.19 10.12 36.38
C ALA A 63 4.45 10.83 35.83
N ALA A 64 4.58 12.13 36.10
CA ALA A 64 5.64 12.96 35.52
C ALA A 64 7.01 12.84 36.24
N ASN A 65 7.20 11.85 37.13
CA ASN A 65 8.38 11.82 38.01
C ASN A 65 8.99 10.44 38.26
N ASP A 66 8.84 9.48 37.35
CA ASP A 66 9.69 8.28 37.34
C ASP A 66 11.00 8.60 36.60
N GLU A 67 11.81 9.47 37.20
CA GLU A 67 13.21 9.63 36.84
C GLU A 67 14.00 8.69 37.76
N PRO A 68 14.60 7.60 37.24
CA PRO A 68 15.61 6.88 38.02
C PRO A 68 16.80 7.81 38.18
N ASP A 69 17.00 8.26 39.41
CA ASP A 69 18.17 9.03 39.85
C ASP A 69 19.40 8.11 39.81
N ASP A 70 19.96 7.90 38.61
CA ASP A 70 21.22 7.18 38.39
C ASP A 70 22.37 8.20 38.33
N ASP A 71 22.72 8.71 39.51
CA ASP A 71 24.00 9.39 39.77
C ASP A 71 25.12 8.34 39.79
N ASP A 72 25.65 8.00 38.61
CA ASP A 72 26.93 7.28 38.50
C ASP A 72 27.81 7.90 37.40
N ASP A 73 28.75 8.72 37.87
CA ASP A 73 29.88 9.30 37.13
C ASP A 73 30.85 8.18 36.68
N VAL A 74 30.58 7.59 35.52
CA VAL A 74 31.49 6.65 34.84
C VAL A 74 32.18 7.34 33.67
N THR A 75 33.35 7.90 33.98
CA THR A 75 34.51 8.12 33.10
C THR A 75 34.41 7.48 31.70
N GLN A 76 34.30 8.34 30.69
CA GLN A 76 34.32 7.99 29.26
C GLN A 76 35.63 7.30 28.86
N VAL A 77 35.66 5.97 28.91
CA VAL A 77 36.63 5.20 28.12
C VAL A 77 36.05 5.08 26.71
N TYR A 78 36.59 5.86 25.77
CA TYR A 78 36.34 5.69 24.34
C TYR A 78 36.94 4.35 23.86
N GLN A 79 36.30 3.24 24.24
CA GLN A 79 36.42 1.97 23.55
C GLN A 79 35.86 2.22 22.15
N LYS A 80 36.71 2.07 21.12
CA LYS A 80 36.25 2.04 19.73
C LYS A 80 35.08 1.08 19.67
N LYS A 81 33.88 1.64 19.46
CA LYS A 81 32.66 0.85 19.35
C LYS A 81 32.95 -0.22 18.32
N SER A 82 32.97 -1.50 18.73
CA SER A 82 32.80 -2.60 17.80
C SER A 82 31.56 -2.23 17.01
N SER A 83 31.70 -1.95 15.72
CA SER A 83 30.55 -1.59 14.90
C SER A 83 29.59 -2.77 14.99
N TYR A 84 28.56 -2.66 15.82
CA TYR A 84 27.50 -3.67 15.98
C TYR A 84 26.59 -3.72 14.75
N THR A 85 26.96 -2.99 13.68
CA THR A 85 26.36 -3.01 12.37
C THR A 85 27.29 -3.73 11.41
N ALA A 86 26.76 -4.71 10.69
CA ALA A 86 27.53 -5.48 9.71
C ALA A 86 28.10 -4.54 8.62
N PRO A 87 29.30 -4.82 8.08
CA PRO A 87 29.86 -4.03 6.99
C PRO A 87 28.91 -4.05 5.79
N LEU A 88 28.65 -2.89 5.19
CA LEU A 88 27.69 -2.71 4.09
C LEU A 88 27.89 -3.69 2.93
N ASN A 89 29.13 -4.10 2.67
CA ASN A 89 29.44 -5.08 1.63
C ASN A 89 28.82 -6.46 1.91
N LEU A 90 28.70 -6.86 3.18
CA LEU A 90 28.07 -8.13 3.57
C LEU A 90 26.53 -8.05 3.56
N LEU A 91 25.95 -6.86 3.80
CA LEU A 91 24.49 -6.67 3.81
C LEU A 91 23.86 -6.78 2.42
N HIS A 92 24.60 -6.46 1.35
CA HIS A 92 24.09 -6.52 -0.02
C HIS A 92 24.36 -7.86 -0.72
N GLU A 93 25.23 -8.71 -0.19
CA GLU A 93 25.59 -10.01 -0.79
C GLU A 93 24.55 -11.10 -0.49
N THR A 94 23.76 -10.97 0.58
CA THR A 94 22.87 -12.03 1.05
C THR A 94 21.43 -11.95 0.53
N HIS A 95 21.04 -10.82 -0.06
CA HIS A 95 19.67 -10.61 -0.54
C HIS A 95 19.68 -10.05 -1.95
N ASP A 96 19.05 -10.78 -2.87
CA ASP A 96 18.65 -10.25 -4.17
C ASP A 96 17.71 -9.06 -3.89
N GLN A 97 18.13 -7.86 -4.26
CA GLN A 97 17.40 -6.61 -3.93
C GLN A 97 16.00 -6.56 -4.56
N ASP A 98 15.76 -7.37 -5.59
CA ASP A 98 14.50 -7.46 -6.32
C ASP A 98 13.62 -8.64 -5.88
N TYR A 99 14.06 -9.45 -4.89
CA TYR A 99 13.29 -10.58 -4.41
C TYR A 99 12.24 -10.13 -3.40
N ASP A 100 11.00 -10.01 -3.86
CA ASP A 100 9.83 -9.76 -3.01
C ASP A 100 9.33 -11.09 -2.40
N PRO A 101 9.49 -11.33 -1.08
CA PRO A 101 9.06 -12.58 -0.44
C PRO A 101 7.53 -12.75 -0.46
N MET A 102 6.77 -11.69 -0.74
CA MET A 102 5.31 -11.73 -0.84
C MET A 102 4.82 -11.77 -2.29
N ALA A 103 5.70 -11.96 -3.27
CA ALA A 103 5.34 -11.98 -4.69
C ALA A 103 4.21 -12.98 -4.99
N GLU A 104 4.16 -14.13 -4.31
CA GLU A 104 3.13 -15.16 -4.48
C GLU A 104 1.75 -14.75 -3.94
N HIS A 105 1.70 -13.99 -2.83
CA HIS A 105 0.45 -13.57 -2.19
C HIS A 105 -0.05 -12.22 -2.69
N ARG A 106 0.65 -11.63 -3.66
CA ARG A 106 0.31 -10.32 -4.20
C ARG A 106 -1.01 -10.39 -4.96
N ILE A 107 -1.93 -9.47 -4.65
CA ILE A 107 -3.13 -9.28 -5.46
C ILE A 107 -2.70 -8.90 -6.89
N PRO A 108 -3.10 -9.66 -7.93
CA PRO A 108 -2.63 -9.42 -9.29
C PRO A 108 -3.05 -8.03 -9.77
N LYS A 109 -2.12 -7.26 -10.33
CA LYS A 109 -2.40 -5.89 -10.79
C LYS A 109 -3.29 -5.95 -12.04
N ILE A 110 -3.94 -4.83 -12.34
CA ILE A 110 -4.70 -4.68 -13.58
C ILE A 110 -3.79 -4.91 -14.80
N ALA A 111 -2.51 -4.49 -14.71
CA ALA A 111 -1.54 -4.67 -15.77
C ALA A 111 -1.26 -6.14 -16.12
N ASP A 112 -1.30 -7.03 -15.14
CA ASP A 112 -1.02 -8.46 -15.29
C ASP A 112 -2.21 -9.21 -15.91
N ARG A 113 -3.40 -8.59 -15.89
CA ARG A 113 -4.67 -9.16 -16.40
C ARG A 113 -5.03 -8.67 -17.81
N GLU A 114 -4.26 -7.74 -18.36
CA GLU A 114 -4.58 -7.06 -19.62
C GLU A 114 -3.78 -7.62 -20.81
N ASP A 115 -4.42 -7.71 -21.98
CA ASP A 115 -3.77 -8.12 -23.23
C ASP A 115 -2.73 -7.11 -23.74
N GLU A 116 -1.82 -7.56 -24.61
CA GLU A 116 -0.75 -6.75 -25.21
C GLU A 116 -1.27 -5.45 -25.86
N TYR A 117 -2.42 -5.51 -26.56
CA TYR A 117 -3.01 -4.32 -27.18
C TYR A 117 -3.44 -3.25 -26.16
N ARG A 118 -3.90 -3.67 -24.97
CA ARG A 118 -4.25 -2.75 -23.89
C ARG A 118 -3.00 -2.18 -23.21
N ALA A 119 -1.92 -2.96 -23.17
CA ALA A 119 -0.63 -2.49 -22.66
C ALA A 119 -0.06 -1.32 -23.48
N ILE A 120 -0.24 -1.34 -24.80
CA ILE A 120 0.18 -0.24 -25.71
C ILE A 120 -0.46 1.09 -25.28
N ARG A 121 -1.72 1.08 -24.83
CA ARG A 121 -2.41 2.29 -24.37
C ARG A 121 -1.71 2.99 -23.21
N ARG A 122 -1.09 2.22 -22.31
CA ARG A 122 -0.35 2.79 -21.17
C ARG A 122 0.91 3.52 -21.59
N GLN A 123 1.49 3.14 -22.73
CA GLN A 123 2.72 3.73 -23.27
C GLN A 123 2.46 4.91 -24.21
N MET A 124 1.20 5.19 -24.57
CA MET A 124 0.87 6.32 -25.42
C MET A 124 0.96 7.64 -24.63
N ILE A 125 1.74 8.57 -25.16
CA ILE A 125 1.87 9.92 -24.62
C ILE A 125 0.60 10.72 -24.98
N ILE A 126 -0.27 10.93 -23.99
CA ILE A 126 -1.59 11.57 -24.17
C ILE A 126 -1.51 13.10 -24.20
N SER A 127 -0.49 13.68 -23.56
CA SER A 127 -0.31 15.13 -23.51
C SER A 127 0.96 15.56 -24.25
N PRO A 128 1.00 16.79 -24.79
CA PRO A 128 2.25 17.39 -25.27
C PRO A 128 3.38 17.26 -24.25
N GLU A 129 4.61 17.25 -24.74
CA GLU A 129 5.82 17.19 -23.91
C GLU A 129 5.78 18.32 -22.87
N ARG A 130 5.84 17.94 -21.59
CA ARG A 130 5.90 18.89 -20.49
C ARG A 130 7.36 19.24 -20.27
N TYR A 131 7.69 20.51 -20.46
CA TYR A 131 9.01 21.04 -20.12
C TYR A 131 9.25 20.89 -18.60
N ASP A 132 10.24 20.09 -18.21
CA ASP A 132 10.65 19.94 -16.81
C ASP A 132 11.48 21.16 -16.38
N PRO A 133 10.97 22.03 -15.49
CA PRO A 133 11.70 23.23 -15.06
C PRO A 133 12.94 22.90 -14.20
N PHE A 134 13.08 21.68 -13.68
CA PHE A 134 14.20 21.26 -12.85
C PHE A 134 15.34 20.61 -13.65
N ALA A 135 15.10 20.20 -14.90
CA ALA A 135 16.14 19.64 -15.77
C ALA A 135 17.26 20.65 -16.09
N LEU A 136 16.96 21.95 -16.09
CA LEU A 136 17.95 23.04 -16.26
C LEU A 136 18.80 23.32 -15.01
N GLY A 137 18.37 22.88 -13.82
CA GLY A 137 19.08 23.16 -12.57
C GLY A 137 20.49 22.54 -12.51
N ASN A 138 20.64 21.35 -13.10
CA ASN A 138 21.92 20.63 -13.13
C ASN A 138 22.91 21.22 -14.16
N ALA A 139 22.40 21.83 -15.24
CA ALA A 139 23.23 22.47 -16.26
C ALA A 139 23.90 23.74 -15.72
N ILE A 140 23.20 24.52 -14.89
CA ILE A 140 23.75 25.73 -14.26
C ILE A 140 24.91 25.37 -13.31
N PHE A 141 24.78 24.30 -12.53
CA PHE A 141 25.84 23.87 -11.62
C PHE A 141 27.12 23.42 -12.36
N LEU A 142 26.97 22.73 -13.50
CA LEU A 142 28.09 22.33 -14.35
C LEU A 142 28.79 23.51 -15.02
N ILE A 143 28.02 24.49 -15.51
CA ILE A 143 28.59 25.70 -16.16
C ILE A 143 29.37 26.53 -15.14
N VAL A 144 28.82 26.72 -13.93
CA VAL A 144 29.51 27.45 -12.86
C VAL A 144 30.80 26.74 -12.45
N ASN A 145 30.80 25.42 -12.32
CA ASN A 145 32.02 24.65 -12.00
C ASN A 145 33.05 24.69 -13.13
N LEU A 146 32.62 24.59 -14.39
CA LEU A 146 33.50 24.67 -15.56
C LEU A 146 34.20 26.04 -15.64
N VAL A 147 33.45 27.13 -15.44
CA VAL A 147 34.00 28.49 -15.43
C VAL A 147 34.96 28.68 -14.25
N LEU A 148 34.63 28.15 -13.07
CA LEU A 148 35.50 28.24 -11.89
C LEU A 148 36.81 27.44 -12.06
N MET A 149 36.77 26.34 -12.82
CA MET A 149 37.95 25.51 -13.11
C MET A 149 38.86 26.11 -14.19
N LEU A 150 38.32 26.89 -15.13
CA LEU A 150 39.09 27.60 -16.16
C LEU A 150 39.73 28.91 -15.68
N LEU A 151 39.31 29.41 -14.51
CA LEU A 151 39.86 30.63 -13.87
C LEU A 151 40.91 30.34 -12.77
N LYS A 152 41.30 29.08 -12.57
CA LYS A 152 42.45 28.67 -11.74
C LYS A 152 43.61 28.24 -12.62
#